data_AF-A0A376F795-F1
#
_entry.id   AF-A0A376F795-F1
#
_cell.length_a   1.000
_cell.length_b   1.000
_cell.length_c   1.000
_cell.angle_alpha   90.00
_cell.angle_beta   90.00
_cell.angle_gamma   90.00
#
_symmetry.space_group_name_H-M   'P 1'
#
loop_
_entity.id
_entity.type
_entity.pdbx_description
1 polymer ?
#
loop_
_entity_poly.entity_id
_entity_poly.type
_entity_poly.pdbx_seq_one_letter_code
_entity_poly.pdbx_strand_id
1 'polypeptide(L)'
;MAEADDADTVHRIVEATKLAFGLRDAHITDPRELKTDIQGLLDPAALQALADRVDDGRAAPWGTGKGPGDTVWMGVMDNSGLAVSFIQSIYHEFGSGVVLPDTGIVWQNRGASFSLDPNHLLALAPGKQPFHTLNPAAARLKDGRVMVYGSMGGDGQPQTQAALFTRYAIQGVPLQESISRPRWLLGRTWGQNL
;
A
#
# COMPACT_ATOMS: atom_id res chain seq x y z
N MET A 1 2.45 -13.08 -15.76
CA MET A 1 3.41 -12.53 -14.76
C MET A 1 4.73 -13.28 -14.73
N ALA A 2 4.78 -14.62 -14.60
CA ALA A 2 6.06 -15.36 -14.54
C ALA A 2 6.97 -15.10 -15.75
N GLU A 3 6.42 -15.21 -16.96
CA GLU A 3 7.13 -14.97 -18.23
C GLU A 3 6.95 -13.55 -18.78
N ALA A 4 6.41 -12.62 -17.99
CA ALA A 4 6.21 -11.24 -18.43
C ALA A 4 7.55 -10.52 -18.50
N ASP A 5 7.79 -9.77 -19.59
CA ASP A 5 8.94 -8.88 -19.64
C ASP A 5 8.78 -7.68 -18.68
N ASP A 6 9.79 -6.81 -18.63
CA ASP A 6 9.77 -5.66 -17.71
C ASP A 6 8.63 -4.68 -18.05
N ALA A 7 8.31 -4.46 -19.33
CA ALA A 7 7.26 -3.53 -19.74
C ALA A 7 5.87 -4.07 -19.40
N ASP A 8 5.61 -5.34 -19.72
CA ASP A 8 4.39 -6.06 -19.35
C ASP A 8 4.21 -6.08 -17.82
N THR A 9 5.29 -6.29 -17.09
CA THR A 9 5.26 -6.35 -15.62
C THR A 9 4.87 -5.00 -15.03
N VAL A 10 5.49 -3.91 -15.51
CA VAL A 10 5.15 -2.54 -15.09
C VAL A 10 3.68 -2.25 -15.42
N HIS A 11 3.27 -2.48 -16.67
CA HIS A 11 1.92 -2.20 -17.16
C HIS A 11 0.87 -2.91 -16.30
N ARG A 12 0.97 -4.23 -16.16
CA ARG A 12 -0.01 -5.03 -15.43
C ARG A 12 -0.09 -4.65 -13.95
N ILE A 13 1.03 -4.33 -13.30
CA ILE A 13 1.01 -3.88 -11.90
C ILE A 13 0.38 -2.50 -11.77
N VAL A 14 0.65 -1.58 -12.70
CA VAL A 14 0.02 -0.25 -12.74
C VAL A 14 -1.50 -0.38 -12.92
N GLU A 15 -1.95 -1.16 -13.90
CA GLU A 15 -3.39 -1.37 -14.15
C GLU A 15 -4.08 -2.07 -12.98
N ALA A 16 -3.46 -3.11 -12.41
CA ALA A 16 -3.98 -3.77 -11.20
C ALA A 16 -4.06 -2.81 -10.01
N THR A 17 -3.08 -1.90 -9.85
CA THR A 17 -3.10 -0.87 -8.79
C THR A 17 -4.31 0.06 -8.94
N LYS A 18 -4.63 0.49 -10.18
CA LYS A 18 -5.82 1.34 -10.44
C LYS A 18 -7.09 0.67 -9.95
N LEU A 19 -7.26 -0.61 -10.29
CA LEU A 19 -8.42 -1.40 -9.90
C LEU A 19 -8.48 -1.62 -8.38
N ALA A 20 -7.36 -1.99 -7.77
CA ALA A 20 -7.26 -2.20 -6.33
C ALA A 20 -7.53 -0.91 -5.53
N PHE A 21 -7.07 0.25 -6.02
CA PHE A 21 -7.34 1.54 -5.39
C PHE A 21 -8.80 1.95 -5.51
N GLY A 22 -9.47 1.58 -6.60
CA GLY A 22 -10.92 1.72 -6.72
C GLY A 22 -11.67 0.97 -5.62
N LEU A 23 -11.29 -0.28 -5.34
CA LEU A 23 -11.88 -1.04 -4.23
C LEU A 23 -11.53 -0.44 -2.87
N ARG A 24 -10.26 -0.06 -2.68
CA ARG A 24 -9.78 0.58 -1.45
C ARG A 24 -10.61 1.81 -1.10
N ASP A 25 -10.78 2.72 -2.06
CA ASP A 25 -11.46 3.99 -1.86
C ASP A 25 -12.99 3.80 -1.68
N ALA A 26 -13.56 2.73 -2.24
CA ALA A 26 -14.97 2.40 -2.10
C ALA A 26 -15.33 1.69 -0.78
N HIS A 27 -14.40 0.93 -0.19
CA HIS A 27 -14.73 0.01 0.90
C HIS A 27 -13.90 0.16 2.18
N ILE A 28 -12.64 0.59 2.11
CA ILE A 28 -11.76 0.60 3.29
C ILE A 28 -12.09 1.81 4.19
N THR A 29 -12.50 1.52 5.41
CA THR A 29 -12.77 2.48 6.47
C THR A 29 -12.50 1.81 7.83
N ASP A 30 -12.90 2.46 8.92
CA ASP A 30 -12.87 1.87 10.26
C ASP A 30 -13.53 0.47 10.25
N PRO A 31 -12.86 -0.58 10.75
CA PRO A 31 -13.41 -1.93 10.80
C PRO A 31 -14.81 -2.03 11.45
N ARG A 32 -15.13 -1.12 12.38
CA ARG A 32 -16.44 -1.06 13.06
C ARG A 32 -17.55 -0.46 12.19
N GLU A 33 -17.19 0.21 11.10
CA GLU A 33 -18.10 0.90 10.18
C GLU A 33 -18.18 0.21 8.80
N LEU A 34 -17.55 -0.96 8.64
CA LEU A 34 -17.55 -1.71 7.39
C LEU A 34 -18.98 -2.15 7.03
N LYS A 35 -19.35 -1.90 5.78
CA LYS A 35 -20.66 -2.28 5.21
C LYS A 35 -20.58 -3.45 4.21
N THR A 36 -19.37 -3.93 3.96
CA THR A 36 -19.08 -4.97 2.95
C THR A 36 -18.15 -5.99 3.56
N ASP A 37 -18.30 -7.25 3.16
CA ASP A 37 -17.31 -8.28 3.46
C ASP A 37 -16.03 -8.01 2.65
N ILE A 38 -15.00 -7.52 3.33
CA ILE A 38 -13.71 -7.21 2.73
C ILE A 38 -13.00 -8.49 2.27
N GLN A 39 -13.24 -9.65 2.91
CA GLN A 39 -12.61 -10.90 2.49
C GLN A 39 -13.18 -11.38 1.15
N GLY A 40 -14.48 -11.19 0.91
CA GLY A 40 -15.11 -11.48 -0.38
C GLY A 40 -14.54 -10.66 -1.55
N LEU A 41 -13.91 -9.51 -1.29
CA LEU A 41 -13.20 -8.75 -2.34
C LEU A 41 -11.94 -9.48 -2.84
N LEU A 42 -11.43 -10.45 -2.07
CA LEU A 42 -10.26 -11.26 -2.39
C LEU A 42 -10.63 -12.64 -2.96
N ASP A 43 -11.92 -12.90 -3.20
CA ASP A 43 -12.38 -14.15 -3.80
C ASP A 43 -11.74 -14.34 -5.19
N PRO A 44 -11.27 -15.55 -5.55
CA PRO A 44 -10.63 -15.79 -6.84
C PRO A 44 -11.46 -15.34 -8.04
N ALA A 45 -12.78 -15.53 -7.99
CA ALA A 45 -13.68 -15.09 -9.06
C ALA A 45 -13.79 -13.55 -9.16
N ALA A 46 -13.82 -12.86 -8.03
CA ALA A 46 -13.84 -11.39 -7.99
C ALA A 46 -12.51 -10.81 -8.51
N LEU A 47 -11.38 -11.40 -8.09
CA LEU A 47 -10.05 -11.01 -8.57
C LEU A 47 -9.87 -11.30 -10.06
N GLN A 48 -10.37 -12.44 -10.55
CA GLN A 48 -10.33 -12.76 -11.97
C GLN A 48 -11.13 -11.74 -12.80
N ALA A 49 -12.34 -11.39 -12.36
CA ALA A 49 -13.16 -10.38 -13.04
C ALA A 49 -12.47 -8.99 -13.08
N LEU A 50 -11.62 -8.66 -12.11
CA LEU A 50 -10.77 -7.47 -12.15
C LEU A 50 -9.60 -7.64 -13.13
N ALA A 51 -8.92 -8.78 -13.09
CA ALA A 51 -7.82 -9.08 -14.00
C ALA A 51 -8.27 -9.04 -15.48
N ASP A 52 -9.46 -9.53 -15.79
CA ASP A 52 -10.04 -9.52 -17.14
C ASP A 52 -10.29 -8.11 -17.69
N ARG A 53 -10.27 -7.08 -16.83
CA ARG A 53 -10.39 -5.67 -17.24
C ARG A 53 -9.05 -5.03 -17.60
N VAL A 54 -7.93 -5.72 -17.36
CA VAL A 54 -6.59 -5.25 -17.73
C VAL A 54 -6.38 -5.52 -19.22
N ASP A 55 -6.22 -4.45 -19.98
CA ASP A 55 -5.92 -4.49 -21.42
C ASP A 55 -4.41 -4.34 -21.60
N ASP A 56 -3.71 -5.41 -21.97
CA ASP A 56 -2.25 -5.39 -22.17
C ASP A 56 -1.81 -4.42 -23.29
N GLY A 57 -2.71 -4.07 -24.21
CA GLY A 57 -2.42 -3.14 -25.30
C GLY A 57 -2.76 -1.68 -24.98
N ARG A 58 -3.42 -1.39 -23.85
CA ARG A 58 -3.94 -0.04 -23.57
C ARG A 58 -4.09 0.25 -22.09
N ALA A 59 -3.44 1.33 -21.65
CA ALA A 59 -3.59 1.84 -20.29
C ALA A 59 -4.99 2.43 -20.05
N ALA A 60 -5.62 2.09 -18.93
CA ALA A 60 -6.85 2.72 -18.50
C ALA A 60 -6.61 4.16 -18.03
N PRO A 61 -7.62 5.06 -18.08
CA PRO A 61 -7.51 6.41 -17.56
C PRO A 61 -7.13 6.39 -16.06
N TRP A 62 -6.27 7.31 -15.65
CA TRP A 62 -6.00 7.55 -14.23
C TRP A 62 -6.92 8.68 -13.72
N GLY A 63 -7.68 8.41 -12.67
CA GLY A 63 -8.54 9.41 -12.03
C GLY A 63 -7.75 10.41 -11.19
N THR A 64 -8.44 11.11 -10.29
CA THR A 64 -7.84 12.07 -9.36
C THR A 64 -7.15 11.35 -8.20
N GLY A 65 -5.95 10.81 -8.43
CA GLY A 65 -5.15 10.13 -7.41
C GLY A 65 -5.04 10.95 -6.10
N LYS A 66 -5.34 10.31 -4.96
CA LYS A 66 -5.24 10.92 -3.62
C LYS A 66 -3.81 10.82 -3.05
N GLY A 67 -3.53 11.70 -2.08
CA GLY A 67 -2.24 12.34 -1.83
C GLY A 67 -1.13 11.56 -1.11
N PRO A 68 0.02 12.22 -0.91
CA PRO A 68 1.24 11.63 -0.36
C PRO A 68 1.14 11.35 1.16
N GLY A 69 2.07 10.53 1.66
CA GLY A 69 2.31 10.31 3.09
C GLY A 69 3.67 9.67 3.30
N ASP A 70 4.34 9.96 4.42
CA ASP A 70 5.67 9.45 4.74
C ASP A 70 5.62 8.50 5.95
N THR A 71 6.45 7.46 5.93
CA THR A 71 6.32 6.31 6.84
C THR A 71 7.64 5.59 6.91
N VAL A 72 8.08 5.10 8.08
CA VAL A 72 9.23 4.20 8.21
C VAL A 72 8.77 2.74 8.25
N TRP A 73 9.44 1.87 7.49
CA TRP A 73 9.29 0.41 7.55
C TRP A 73 10.56 -0.25 8.07
N MET A 74 10.40 -1.33 8.85
CA MET A 74 11.49 -2.15 9.37
C MET A 74 11.10 -3.63 9.32
N GLY A 75 12.03 -4.49 8.91
CA GLY A 75 11.90 -5.94 8.97
C GLY A 75 12.95 -6.55 9.89
N VAL A 76 12.55 -7.52 10.70
CA VAL A 76 13.46 -8.29 11.57
C VAL A 76 13.19 -9.78 11.36
N MET A 77 14.25 -10.57 11.25
CA MET A 77 14.18 -12.03 11.31
C MET A 77 15.31 -12.54 12.20
N ASP A 78 15.01 -13.50 13.07
CA ASP A 78 15.99 -14.14 13.93
C ASP A 78 16.27 -15.60 13.53
N ASN A 79 17.20 -16.24 14.24
CA ASN A 79 17.61 -17.62 13.97
C ASN A 79 16.57 -18.67 14.38
N SER A 80 15.54 -18.30 15.14
CA SER A 80 14.41 -19.17 15.49
C SER A 80 13.37 -19.22 14.37
N GLY A 81 13.50 -18.35 13.37
CA GLY A 81 12.52 -18.16 12.31
C GLY A 81 11.40 -17.20 12.68
N LEU A 82 11.50 -16.47 13.81
CA LEU A 82 10.61 -15.37 14.10
C LEU A 82 10.84 -14.26 13.08
N ALA A 83 9.78 -13.83 12.43
CA ALA A 83 9.83 -12.77 11.42
C ALA A 83 8.82 -11.68 11.77
N VAL A 84 9.28 -10.43 11.81
CA VAL A 84 8.48 -9.25 12.14
C VAL A 84 8.55 -8.27 10.97
N SER A 85 7.39 -7.91 10.42
CA SER A 85 7.22 -6.77 9.52
C SER A 85 6.58 -5.65 10.32
N PHE A 86 7.34 -4.59 10.57
CA PHE A 86 6.92 -3.48 11.41
C PHE A 86 6.88 -2.18 10.62
N ILE A 87 5.83 -1.40 10.82
CA ILE A 87 5.69 -0.12 10.16
C ILE A 87 5.05 0.88 11.12
N GLN A 88 5.62 2.08 11.21
CA GLN A 88 5.10 3.16 12.03
C GLN A 88 5.21 4.50 11.31
N SER A 89 4.29 5.40 11.62
CA SER A 89 4.24 6.73 11.02
C SER A 89 3.42 7.68 11.89
N ILE A 90 3.90 8.92 12.01
CA ILE A 90 3.14 10.06 12.54
C ILE A 90 2.33 10.79 11.45
N TYR A 91 2.22 10.17 10.27
CA TYR A 91 1.60 10.57 9.01
C TYR A 91 2.42 11.52 8.13
N HIS A 92 2.43 12.82 8.42
CA HIS A 92 3.34 13.73 7.75
C HIS A 92 4.65 13.83 8.55
N GLU A 93 5.69 14.43 7.98
CA GLU A 93 7.10 14.38 8.39
C GLU A 93 7.30 14.57 9.91
N PHE A 94 6.74 15.64 10.47
CA PHE A 94 6.77 15.95 11.92
C PHE A 94 5.39 15.79 12.58
N GLY A 95 4.53 14.98 11.96
CA GLY A 95 3.15 14.79 12.36
C GLY A 95 2.40 16.12 12.41
N SER A 96 1.90 16.45 13.59
CA SER A 96 1.19 17.72 13.83
C SER A 96 2.10 18.92 14.08
N GLY A 97 3.41 18.69 14.29
CA GLY A 97 4.32 19.70 14.81
C GLY A 97 4.14 20.00 16.32
N VAL A 98 3.18 19.35 16.99
CA VAL A 98 2.97 19.49 18.43
C VAL A 98 3.88 18.53 19.17
N VAL A 99 4.75 19.09 20.01
CA VAL A 99 5.66 18.33 20.87
C VAL A 99 5.28 18.55 22.33
N LEU A 100 5.12 17.47 23.08
CA LEU A 100 4.89 17.56 24.52
C LEU A 100 6.18 18.04 25.22
N PRO A 101 6.19 19.21 25.89
CA PRO A 101 7.42 19.83 26.38
C PRO A 101 8.23 18.95 27.33
N ASP A 102 7.56 18.25 28.24
CA ASP A 102 8.22 17.49 29.30
C ASP A 102 8.73 16.11 28.83
N THR A 103 8.25 15.60 27.69
CA THR A 103 8.54 14.23 27.23
C THR A 103 9.21 14.17 25.87
N GLY A 104 9.15 15.24 25.08
CA GLY A 104 9.63 15.26 23.70
C GLY A 104 8.77 14.43 22.73
N ILE A 105 7.60 13.94 23.16
CA ILE A 105 6.72 13.14 22.30
C ILE A 105 6.06 14.05 21.27
N VAL A 106 6.30 13.75 19.99
CA VAL A 106 5.64 14.41 18.85
C VAL A 106 4.30 13.75 18.57
N TRP A 107 3.24 14.53 18.49
CA TRP A 107 1.91 14.02 18.15
C TRP A 107 1.73 13.82 16.65
N GLN A 108 1.14 12.69 16.27
CA GLN A 108 0.74 12.42 14.90
C GLN A 108 -0.35 13.37 14.40
N ASN A 109 -0.44 13.58 13.09
CA ASN A 109 -1.54 14.29 12.44
C ASN A 109 -2.42 13.38 11.56
N ARG A 110 -2.44 12.07 11.83
CA ARG A 110 -3.19 11.08 11.05
C ARG A 110 -4.67 11.43 10.84
N GLY A 111 -5.28 12.19 11.74
CA GLY A 111 -6.65 12.70 11.58
C GLY A 111 -6.88 13.50 10.29
N ALA A 112 -5.83 14.01 9.64
CA ALA A 112 -5.92 14.66 8.33
C ALA A 112 -6.37 13.71 7.19
N SER A 113 -6.42 12.40 7.40
CA SER A 113 -6.98 11.45 6.43
C SER A 113 -8.52 11.44 6.41
N PHE A 114 -9.18 12.04 7.41
CA PHE A 114 -10.64 12.12 7.42
C PHE A 114 -11.16 13.12 6.38
N SER A 115 -12.30 12.79 5.80
CA SER A 115 -13.10 13.75 5.03
C SER A 115 -13.94 14.61 5.97
N LEU A 116 -14.11 15.88 5.63
CA LEU A 116 -15.05 16.79 6.29
C LEU A 116 -16.46 16.74 5.68
N ASP A 117 -16.63 16.04 4.56
CA ASP A 117 -17.96 15.72 4.03
C ASP A 117 -18.60 14.62 4.90
N PRO A 118 -19.72 14.89 5.60
CA PRO A 118 -20.37 13.94 6.49
C PRO A 118 -20.92 12.70 5.75
N ASN A 119 -21.12 12.78 4.43
CA ASN A 119 -21.61 11.66 3.62
C ASN A 119 -20.49 10.78 3.07
N HIS A 120 -19.23 11.20 3.22
CA HIS A 120 -18.08 10.47 2.70
C HIS A 120 -17.79 9.23 3.57
N LEU A 121 -17.31 8.14 2.96
CA LEU A 121 -16.95 6.89 3.65
C LEU A 121 -16.00 7.14 4.85
N LEU A 122 -15.00 7.98 4.62
CA LEU A 122 -14.02 8.46 5.60
C LEU A 122 -14.45 9.73 6.35
N ALA A 123 -15.75 10.01 6.51
CA ALA A 123 -16.23 11.14 7.30
C ALA A 123 -15.65 11.10 8.73
N LEU A 124 -15.22 12.26 9.23
CA LEU A 124 -14.75 12.45 10.60
C LEU A 124 -15.87 12.16 11.60
N ALA A 125 -15.61 11.28 12.57
CA ALA A 125 -16.55 10.96 13.64
C ALA A 125 -15.81 10.64 14.97
N PRO A 126 -16.40 10.94 16.14
CA PRO A 126 -15.80 10.62 17.43
C PRO A 126 -15.49 9.13 17.57
N GLY A 127 -14.28 8.83 18.03
CA GLY A 127 -13.83 7.46 18.27
C GLY A 127 -13.55 6.66 16.99
N LYS A 128 -13.90 7.14 15.79
CA LYS A 128 -13.63 6.45 14.52
C LYS A 128 -12.13 6.42 14.23
N GLN A 129 -11.65 5.32 13.68
CA GLN A 129 -10.27 5.13 13.27
C GLN A 129 -10.06 5.79 11.89
N PRO A 130 -8.97 6.55 11.71
CA PRO A 130 -8.62 7.14 10.43
C PRO A 130 -8.22 6.07 9.41
N PHE A 131 -8.29 6.41 8.14
CA PHE A 131 -7.70 5.57 7.09
C PHE A 131 -6.17 5.53 7.23
N HIS A 132 -5.59 4.33 7.12
CA HIS A 132 -4.14 4.15 7.16
C HIS A 132 -3.61 3.67 5.81
N THR A 133 -2.52 4.29 5.37
CA THR A 133 -1.69 3.82 4.25
C THR A 133 -0.65 2.78 4.69
N LEU A 134 -0.59 2.47 5.98
CA LEU A 134 0.41 1.58 6.56
C LEU A 134 0.12 0.13 6.19
N ASN A 135 1.06 -0.50 5.48
CA ASN A 135 0.90 -1.87 5.01
C ASN A 135 2.20 -2.65 5.28
N PRO A 136 2.38 -3.25 6.47
CA PRO A 136 3.49 -4.15 6.72
C PRO A 136 3.17 -5.53 6.11
N ALA A 137 4.00 -5.98 5.17
CA ALA A 137 3.76 -7.26 4.51
C ALA A 137 4.68 -8.38 5.02
N ALA A 138 4.12 -9.58 5.02
CA ALA A 138 4.81 -10.84 5.26
C ALA A 138 4.25 -11.88 4.28
N ALA A 139 5.12 -12.78 3.83
CA ALA A 139 4.75 -13.86 2.93
C ALA A 139 5.38 -15.18 3.37
N ARG A 140 4.60 -16.25 3.25
CA ARG A 140 5.09 -17.63 3.28
C ARG A 140 4.96 -18.19 1.88
N LEU A 141 6.09 -18.51 1.26
CA LEU A 141 6.15 -19.01 -0.11
C LEU A 141 5.85 -20.51 -0.14
N LYS A 142 5.49 -21.01 -1.34
CA LYS A 142 5.14 -22.43 -1.53
C LYS A 142 6.30 -23.39 -1.24
N ASP A 143 7.53 -22.92 -1.39
CA ASP A 143 8.76 -23.65 -1.08
C ASP A 143 9.16 -23.58 0.41
N GLY A 144 8.32 -22.96 1.25
CA GLY A 144 8.54 -22.86 2.69
C GLY A 144 9.36 -21.64 3.12
N ARG A 145 9.92 -20.84 2.19
CA ARG A 145 10.60 -19.58 2.55
C ARG A 145 9.61 -18.61 3.21
N VAL A 146 10.12 -17.85 4.18
CA VAL A 146 9.40 -16.73 4.82
C VAL A 146 10.10 -15.44 4.43
N MET A 147 9.32 -14.42 4.11
CA MET A 147 9.83 -13.09 3.77
C MET A 147 8.99 -12.03 4.48
N VAL A 148 9.65 -11.10 5.16
CA VAL A 148 9.06 -9.83 5.58
C VAL A 148 9.57 -8.76 4.64
N TYR A 149 8.68 -7.90 4.17
CA TYR A 149 9.02 -6.89 3.19
C TYR A 149 8.07 -5.69 3.32
N GLY A 150 8.53 -4.56 2.82
CA GLY A 150 7.78 -3.32 2.90
C GLY A 150 8.53 -2.18 2.24
N SER A 151 7.91 -1.01 2.26
CA SER A 151 8.48 0.22 1.75
C SER A 151 7.97 1.38 2.58
N MET A 152 8.68 2.49 2.54
CA MET A 152 8.18 3.81 2.93
C MET A 152 7.32 4.40 1.78
N GLY A 153 6.60 5.50 2.02
CA GLY A 153 6.04 6.33 0.96
C GLY A 153 4.53 6.20 0.66
N GLY A 154 3.69 6.12 1.69
CA GLY A 154 2.24 6.32 1.54
C GLY A 154 1.58 5.38 0.53
N ASP A 155 0.88 5.92 -0.46
CA ASP A 155 0.22 5.16 -1.54
C ASP A 155 1.20 4.42 -2.47
N GLY A 156 2.51 4.73 -2.39
CA GLY A 156 3.55 3.98 -3.10
C GLY A 156 3.92 2.65 -2.45
N GLN A 157 3.54 2.44 -1.19
CA GLN A 157 3.83 1.20 -0.46
C GLN A 157 3.29 -0.05 -1.15
N PRO A 158 1.98 -0.18 -1.44
CA PRO A 158 1.44 -1.38 -2.09
C PRO A 158 2.02 -1.62 -3.48
N GLN A 159 2.35 -0.55 -4.21
CA GLN A 159 2.94 -0.63 -5.56
C GLN A 159 4.37 -1.18 -5.51
N THR A 160 5.20 -0.64 -4.62
CA THR A 160 6.58 -1.10 -4.41
C THR A 160 6.60 -2.55 -3.92
N GLN A 161 5.69 -2.90 -3.00
CA GLN A 161 5.56 -4.26 -2.48
C GLN A 161 5.11 -5.24 -3.56
N ALA A 162 4.15 -4.88 -4.42
CA ALA A 162 3.71 -5.72 -5.53
C ALA A 162 4.85 -5.96 -6.54
N ALA A 163 5.61 -4.92 -6.89
CA ALA A 163 6.78 -5.04 -7.77
C ALA A 163 7.86 -5.97 -7.19
N LEU A 164 8.23 -5.77 -5.91
CA LEU A 164 9.23 -6.59 -5.24
C LEU A 164 8.80 -8.05 -5.15
N PHE A 165 7.55 -8.29 -4.71
CA PHE A 165 7.02 -9.64 -4.57
C PHE A 165 6.93 -10.35 -5.93
N THR A 166 6.49 -9.66 -6.98
CA THR A 166 6.40 -10.23 -8.33
C THR A 166 7.77 -10.66 -8.83
N ARG A 167 8.77 -9.77 -8.78
CA ARG A 167 10.12 -10.06 -9.25
C ARG A 167 10.75 -11.24 -8.51
N TYR A 168 10.70 -11.23 -7.18
CA TYR A 168 11.35 -12.24 -6.37
C TYR A 168 10.57 -13.56 -6.29
N ALA A 169 9.29 -13.51 -5.97
CA ALA A 169 8.49 -14.70 -5.67
C ALA A 169 7.84 -15.33 -6.91
N ILE A 170 7.57 -14.56 -7.96
CA ILE A 170 6.87 -15.04 -9.17
C ILE A 170 7.85 -15.23 -10.34
N GLN A 171 8.78 -14.30 -10.55
CA GLN A 171 9.72 -14.32 -11.68
C GLN A 171 11.10 -14.90 -11.34
N GLY A 172 11.36 -15.22 -10.06
CA GLY A 172 12.62 -15.83 -9.63
C GLY A 172 13.85 -14.92 -9.74
N VAL A 173 13.67 -13.60 -9.86
CA VAL A 173 14.76 -12.63 -9.90
C VAL A 173 15.47 -12.62 -8.54
N PRO A 174 16.82 -12.64 -8.48
CA PRO A 174 17.56 -12.54 -7.22
C PRO A 174 17.11 -11.35 -6.36
N LEU A 175 17.08 -11.52 -5.03
CA LEU A 175 16.46 -10.54 -4.12
C LEU A 175 17.09 -9.14 -4.23
N GLN A 176 18.42 -9.05 -4.20
CA GLN A 176 19.12 -7.77 -4.31
C GLN A 176 18.84 -7.07 -5.65
N GLU A 177 18.76 -7.84 -6.73
CA GLU A 177 18.41 -7.33 -8.05
C GLU A 177 16.96 -6.85 -8.08
N SER A 178 16.03 -7.61 -7.49
CA SER A 178 14.62 -7.23 -7.38
C SER A 178 14.41 -5.87 -6.69
N ILE A 179 15.22 -5.58 -5.66
CA ILE A 179 15.26 -4.30 -4.94
C ILE A 179 15.90 -3.19 -5.79
N SER A 180 16.98 -3.51 -6.50
CA SER A 180 17.80 -2.53 -7.22
C SER A 180 17.21 -2.12 -8.57
N ARG A 181 16.34 -2.96 -9.16
CA ARG A 181 15.64 -2.64 -10.41
C ARG A 181 14.76 -1.39 -10.26
N PRO A 182 14.63 -0.56 -11.31
CA PRO A 182 13.82 0.66 -11.28
C PRO A 182 12.40 0.43 -10.75
N ARG A 183 11.86 1.45 -10.09
CA ARG A 183 10.50 1.48 -9.52
C ARG A 183 9.73 2.66 -10.10
N TRP A 184 8.41 2.58 -10.01
CA TRP A 184 7.48 3.60 -10.44
C TRP A 184 6.52 3.95 -9.30
N LEU A 185 5.82 5.07 -9.46
CA LEU A 185 4.75 5.48 -8.57
C LEU A 185 3.59 6.02 -9.42
N LEU A 186 2.45 5.35 -9.34
CA LEU A 186 1.17 5.87 -9.80
C LEU A 186 0.54 6.67 -8.66
N GLY A 187 0.47 8.00 -8.81
CA GLY A 187 -0.05 8.91 -7.78
C GLY A 187 0.78 10.18 -7.66
N ARG A 188 0.48 11.02 -6.66
CA ARG A 188 1.25 12.24 -6.43
C ARG A 188 2.62 11.89 -5.87
N THR A 189 3.65 12.49 -6.46
CA THR A 189 5.00 12.51 -5.91
C THR A 189 5.16 13.71 -4.99
N TRP A 190 6.06 13.58 -4.03
CA TRP A 190 6.46 14.68 -3.14
C TRP A 190 6.98 15.85 -3.99
N GLY A 191 6.56 17.09 -3.69
CA GLY A 191 6.97 18.29 -4.42
C GLY A 191 6.09 18.68 -5.63
N GLN A 192 5.04 17.92 -5.97
CA GLN A 192 4.03 18.37 -6.94
C GLN A 192 2.97 19.23 -6.24
N ASN A 193 3.38 20.46 -5.92
CA ASN A 193 2.62 21.70 -5.68
C ASN A 193 3.44 22.60 -4.73
N LEU A 194 4.38 23.36 -5.32
CA LEU A 194 4.64 24.74 -4.89
C LEU A 194 3.68 25.65 -5.65
#